data_AF-A0A222T3M0-F1
#
_entry.id   AF-A0A222T3M0-F1
#
_cell.length_a   1.000
_cell.length_b   1.000
_cell.length_c   1.000
_cell.angle_alpha   90.00
_cell.angle_beta   90.00
_cell.angle_gamma   90.00
#
_symmetry.space_group_name_H-M   'P 1'
#
loop_
_entity.id
_entity.type
_entity.pdbx_description
1 polymer ?
#
loop_
_entity_poly.entity_id
_entity_poly.type
_entity_poly.pdbx_seq_one_letter_code
_entity_poly.pdbx_strand_id
1 'polypeptide(L)'
;MSITVTTWHLEQTAPSDLSPAEEPPAAAGVRIARAEVPSPEFSHFLFTSVGSDVSWTDRLVWSREAWEEHLHRPGVETWVAYERGTPAGYIELEGQDEGVVEIVYFGLLPAFRGRRIGGHLLTWGTSRAWDMADRWPDRVPTKRVWLHTCSKDGPYALDNYRRRGFRVFDVKTADEE
;
A
#
# COMPACT_ATOMS: atom_id res chain seq x y z
N MET A 1 -22.15 5.21 -19.61
CA MET A 1 -22.71 3.86 -19.33
C MET A 1 -22.27 3.57 -17.92
N SER A 2 -23.18 3.38 -16.96
CA SER A 2 -22.72 3.14 -15.59
C SER A 2 -22.02 1.78 -15.47
N ILE A 3 -20.93 1.73 -14.72
CA ILE A 3 -20.20 0.53 -14.36
C ILE A 3 -20.46 0.28 -12.87
N THR A 4 -20.99 -0.90 -12.54
CA THR A 4 -21.11 -1.33 -11.15
C THR A 4 -19.74 -1.68 -10.59
N VAL A 5 -19.34 -0.99 -9.52
CA VAL A 5 -18.07 -1.20 -8.81
C VAL A 5 -18.33 -1.87 -7.48
N THR A 6 -17.64 -2.98 -7.21
CA THR A 6 -17.64 -3.62 -5.89
C THR A 6 -16.34 -3.27 -5.18
N THR A 7 -16.45 -2.78 -3.94
CA THR A 7 -15.32 -2.47 -3.07
C THR A 7 -15.32 -3.43 -1.89
N TRP A 8 -14.20 -4.11 -1.68
CA TRP A 8 -13.95 -4.97 -0.53
C TRP A 8 -13.07 -4.24 0.47
N HIS A 9 -13.52 -4.14 1.70
CA HIS A 9 -12.71 -3.67 2.82
C HIS A 9 -12.14 -4.88 3.57
N LEU A 10 -10.83 -4.89 3.79
CA LEU A 10 -10.13 -6.00 4.41
C LEU A 10 -9.28 -5.54 5.60
N GLU A 11 -9.09 -6.43 6.56
CA GLU A 11 -8.35 -6.15 7.79
C GLU A 11 -7.51 -7.31 8.29
N GLN A 12 -6.49 -6.97 9.07
CA GLN A 12 -5.82 -7.79 10.07
C GLN A 12 -6.02 -7.14 11.44
N THR A 13 -6.24 -7.96 12.46
CA THR A 13 -6.53 -7.52 13.85
C THR A 13 -5.49 -8.00 14.86
N ALA A 14 -4.52 -8.81 14.42
CA ALA A 14 -3.32 -9.14 15.18
C ALA A 14 -2.11 -9.27 14.25
N PRO A 15 -0.87 -9.01 14.73
CA PRO A 15 0.35 -9.24 13.95
C PRO A 15 0.47 -10.68 13.44
N SER A 16 -0.06 -11.65 14.20
CA SER A 16 -0.09 -13.07 13.83
C SER A 16 -1.02 -13.40 12.67
N ASP A 17 -1.91 -12.48 12.27
CA ASP A 17 -2.78 -12.67 11.10
C ASP A 17 -1.96 -12.58 9.80
N LEU A 18 -0.77 -11.96 9.83
CA LEU A 18 0.09 -11.85 8.66
C LEU A 18 0.60 -13.22 8.22
N SER A 19 0.17 -13.63 7.02
CA SER A 19 0.68 -14.82 6.33
C SER A 19 1.73 -14.41 5.29
N PRO A 20 3.04 -14.43 5.61
CA PRO A 20 4.07 -13.87 4.75
C PRO A 20 4.16 -14.58 3.40
N ALA A 21 4.47 -13.83 2.36
CA ALA A 21 4.87 -14.37 1.07
C ALA A 21 6.34 -14.80 1.09
N GLU A 22 6.71 -15.71 0.18
CA GLU A 22 8.11 -16.05 -0.06
C GLU A 22 8.88 -14.83 -0.58
N GLU A 23 10.08 -14.61 -0.06
CA GLU A 23 10.97 -13.56 -0.53
C GLU A 23 11.48 -13.87 -1.96
N PRO A 24 11.68 -12.86 -2.83
CA PRO A 24 12.35 -13.08 -4.10
C PRO A 24 13.76 -13.62 -3.85
N PRO A 25 14.28 -14.53 -4.71
CA PRO A 25 15.64 -15.01 -4.57
C PRO A 25 16.63 -13.85 -4.52
N ALA A 26 17.68 -13.93 -3.68
CA ALA A 26 18.67 -12.86 -3.54
C ALA A 26 19.26 -12.41 -4.90
N ALA A 27 19.43 -13.34 -5.84
CA ALA A 27 19.91 -13.06 -7.20
C ALA A 27 19.00 -12.11 -8.00
N ALA A 28 17.72 -11.95 -7.63
CA ALA A 28 16.81 -10.96 -8.23
C ALA A 28 17.22 -9.51 -7.90
N GLY A 29 17.96 -9.29 -6.81
CA GLY A 29 18.43 -7.96 -6.41
C GLY A 29 17.30 -7.04 -5.95
N VAL A 30 16.28 -7.61 -5.30
CA VAL A 30 15.15 -6.86 -4.73
C VAL A 30 15.51 -6.39 -3.33
N ARG A 31 15.27 -5.11 -3.05
CA ARG A 31 15.36 -4.51 -1.71
C ARG A 31 14.14 -3.64 -1.45
N ILE A 32 13.74 -3.50 -0.20
CA ILE A 32 12.68 -2.57 0.20
C ILE A 32 13.28 -1.52 1.12
N ALA A 33 12.97 -0.24 0.88
CA ALA A 33 13.46 0.86 1.69
C ALA A 33 12.35 1.89 1.92
N ARG A 34 12.36 2.54 3.08
CA ARG A 34 11.50 3.68 3.37
C ARG A 34 12.04 4.93 2.69
N ALA A 35 11.17 5.72 2.09
CA ALA A 35 11.46 7.10 1.72
C ALA A 35 11.33 7.98 2.97
N GLU A 36 12.40 8.07 3.77
CA GLU A 36 12.40 8.77 5.06
C GLU A 36 12.35 10.29 4.93
N VAL A 37 12.88 10.82 3.83
CA VAL A 37 12.78 12.24 3.49
C VAL A 37 11.52 12.44 2.66
N PRO A 38 10.53 13.22 3.15
CA PRO A 38 9.36 13.57 2.36
C PRO A 38 9.75 14.19 1.02
N SER A 39 9.17 13.69 -0.07
CA SER A 39 9.32 14.28 -1.41
C SER A 39 7.98 14.20 -2.14
N PRO A 40 7.31 15.34 -2.36
CA PRO A 40 6.14 15.44 -3.23
C PRO A 40 6.41 14.88 -4.63
N GLU A 41 7.58 15.17 -5.20
CA GLU A 41 7.94 14.79 -6.56
C GLU A 41 8.06 13.26 -6.69
N PHE A 42 8.69 12.62 -5.70
CA PHE A 42 8.84 11.17 -5.71
C PHE A 42 7.52 10.44 -5.43
N SER A 43 6.71 10.94 -4.50
CA SER A 43 5.41 10.35 -4.18
C SER A 43 4.42 10.50 -5.34
N HIS A 44 4.41 11.67 -5.99
CA HIS A 44 3.64 11.89 -7.21
C HIS A 44 4.11 10.98 -8.35
N PHE A 45 5.42 10.81 -8.55
CA PHE A 45 5.97 9.85 -9.53
C PHE A 45 5.48 8.42 -9.26
N LEU A 46 5.53 7.96 -8.00
CA LEU A 46 5.09 6.62 -7.64
C LEU A 46 3.59 6.43 -7.85
N PHE A 47 2.78 7.37 -7.36
CA PHE A 47 1.32 7.37 -7.51
C PHE A 47 0.92 7.31 -8.99
N THR A 48 1.45 8.21 -9.81
CA THR A 48 1.12 8.27 -11.24
C THR A 48 1.64 7.06 -12.00
N SER A 49 2.86 6.59 -11.71
CA SER A 49 3.46 5.51 -12.50
C SER A 49 2.86 4.15 -12.17
N VAL A 50 2.64 3.85 -10.88
CA VAL A 50 2.01 2.60 -10.44
C VAL A 50 0.52 2.62 -10.68
N GLY A 51 -0.12 3.78 -10.47
CA GLY A 51 -1.54 3.99 -10.70
C GLY A 51 -1.92 4.13 -12.17
N SER A 52 -0.99 4.33 -13.10
CA SER A 52 -1.30 4.66 -14.51
C SER A 52 -2.16 3.65 -15.26
N ASP A 53 -2.11 2.37 -14.88
CA ASP A 53 -2.88 1.30 -15.53
C ASP A 53 -4.06 0.81 -14.69
N VAL A 54 -4.36 1.52 -13.61
CA VAL A 54 -5.56 1.38 -12.78
C VAL A 54 -6.23 2.75 -12.63
N SER A 55 -7.47 2.84 -12.15
CA SER A 55 -8.21 4.10 -12.15
C SER A 55 -7.82 5.07 -11.01
N TRP A 56 -6.53 5.18 -10.67
CA TRP A 56 -6.05 6.09 -9.63
C TRP A 56 -5.96 7.51 -10.16
N THR A 57 -6.87 8.38 -9.72
CA THR A 57 -6.99 9.75 -10.20
C THR A 57 -7.11 10.79 -9.08
N ASP A 58 -7.37 10.34 -7.86
CA ASP A 58 -7.76 11.17 -6.71
C ASP A 58 -6.67 12.13 -6.26
N ARG A 59 -5.38 11.75 -6.35
CA ARG A 59 -4.26 12.64 -6.01
C ARG A 59 -3.63 13.37 -7.19
N LEU A 60 -4.16 13.23 -8.41
CA LEU A 60 -3.66 13.97 -9.59
C LEU A 60 -3.90 15.48 -9.47
N VAL A 61 -4.91 15.88 -8.68
CA VAL A 61 -5.28 17.29 -8.46
C VAL A 61 -4.55 17.94 -7.28
N TRP A 62 -3.76 17.17 -6.53
CA TRP A 62 -3.05 17.69 -5.36
C TRP A 62 -1.96 18.68 -5.78
N SER A 63 -1.92 19.82 -5.09
CA SER A 63 -0.79 20.74 -5.23
C SER A 63 0.46 20.16 -4.55
N ARG A 64 1.62 20.75 -4.85
CA ARG A 64 2.86 20.39 -4.17
C ARG A 64 2.75 20.57 -2.66
N GLU A 65 2.09 21.63 -2.21
CA GLU A 65 1.85 21.94 -0.80
C GLU A 65 0.95 20.89 -0.13
N ALA A 66 -0.09 20.42 -0.82
CA ALA A 66 -0.97 19.36 -0.29
C ALA A 66 -0.19 18.03 -0.10
N TRP A 67 0.68 17.68 -1.06
CA TRP A 67 1.59 16.55 -0.90
C TRP A 67 2.57 16.76 0.26
N GLU A 68 3.15 17.95 0.38
CA GLU A 68 4.10 18.28 1.45
C GLU A 68 3.42 18.13 2.82
N GLU A 69 2.24 18.72 3.01
CA GLU A 69 1.45 18.63 4.23
C GLU A 69 1.13 17.17 4.58
N HIS A 70 0.65 16.40 3.60
CA HIS A 70 0.31 14.99 3.79
C HIS A 70 1.52 14.16 4.23
N LEU A 71 2.64 14.27 3.50
CA LEU A 71 3.84 13.45 3.74
C LEU A 71 4.56 13.80 5.06
N HIS A 72 4.31 14.98 5.62
CA HIS A 72 4.87 15.38 6.93
C HIS A 72 4.05 14.86 8.13
N ARG A 73 2.87 14.28 7.90
CA ARG A 73 2.03 13.79 8.99
C ARG A 73 2.69 12.58 9.69
N PRO A 74 2.76 12.57 11.04
CA PRO A 74 3.29 11.44 11.78
C PRO A 74 2.54 10.13 11.50
N GLY A 75 3.28 9.11 11.05
CA GLY A 75 2.72 7.81 10.66
C GLY A 75 2.35 7.69 9.19
N VAL A 76 2.60 8.71 8.36
CA VAL A 76 2.62 8.55 6.90
C VAL A 76 3.99 8.00 6.50
N GLU A 77 4.01 6.83 5.86
CA GLU A 77 5.24 6.17 5.42
C GLU A 77 5.12 5.64 3.99
N THR A 78 6.03 6.07 3.12
CA THR A 78 6.20 5.49 1.77
C THR A 78 7.32 4.45 1.79
N TRP A 79 6.99 3.20 1.51
CA TRP A 79 7.96 2.11 1.39
C TRP A 79 8.03 1.63 -0.06
N VAL A 80 9.24 1.55 -0.60
CA VAL A 80 9.46 1.31 -2.02
C VAL A 80 10.27 0.04 -2.21
N ALA A 81 9.76 -0.87 -3.02
CA ALA A 81 10.54 -1.98 -3.54
C ALA A 81 11.41 -1.48 -4.71
N TYR A 82 12.69 -1.82 -4.69
CA TYR A 82 13.62 -1.58 -5.78
C TYR A 82 14.16 -2.91 -6.29
N GLU A 83 14.19 -3.11 -7.60
CA GLU A 83 14.92 -4.21 -8.23
C GLU A 83 16.15 -3.62 -8.92
N ARG A 84 17.34 -3.99 -8.46
CA ARG A 84 18.64 -3.49 -8.98
C ARG A 84 18.73 -1.96 -9.08
N GLY A 85 18.10 -1.25 -8.15
CA GLY A 85 18.13 0.21 -8.07
C GLY A 85 16.98 0.94 -8.76
N THR A 86 16.17 0.24 -9.58
CA THR A 86 14.96 0.83 -10.18
C THR A 86 13.77 0.60 -9.26
N PRO A 87 12.94 1.63 -8.97
CA PRO A 87 11.67 1.44 -8.28
C PRO A 87 10.82 0.40 -9.01
N ALA A 88 10.33 -0.59 -8.29
CA ALA A 88 9.48 -1.67 -8.82
C ALA A 88 8.01 -1.48 -8.43
N GLY A 89 7.77 -0.80 -7.31
CA GLY A 89 6.45 -0.54 -6.75
C GLY A 89 6.56 0.02 -5.34
N TYR A 90 5.44 0.40 -4.75
CA TYR A 90 5.42 0.99 -3.42
C TYR A 90 4.19 0.57 -2.62
N ILE A 91 4.29 0.80 -1.32
CA ILE A 91 3.19 0.75 -0.36
C ILE A 91 3.24 2.03 0.47
N GLU A 92 2.10 2.70 0.58
CA GLU A 92 1.92 3.86 1.46
C GLU A 92 1.09 3.44 2.67
N LEU A 93 1.64 3.70 3.85
CA LEU A 93 0.98 3.48 5.12
C LEU A 93 0.54 4.82 5.68
N GLU A 94 -0.67 4.85 6.23
CA GLU A 94 -1.19 5.97 7.00
C GLU A 94 -1.61 5.49 8.37
N GLY A 95 -0.87 5.92 9.39
CA GLY A 95 -1.28 5.74 10.76
C GLY A 95 -2.44 6.68 11.14
N GLN A 96 -3.53 6.09 11.63
CA GLN A 96 -4.74 6.75 12.13
C GLN A 96 -4.85 6.67 13.65
N ASP A 97 -5.84 7.32 14.24
CA ASP A 97 -6.04 7.30 15.69
C ASP A 97 -6.31 5.89 16.23
N GLU A 98 -6.21 5.73 17.54
CA GLU A 98 -6.52 4.50 18.28
C GLU A 98 -5.72 3.24 17.89
N GLY A 99 -4.60 3.41 17.18
CA GLY A 99 -3.74 2.30 16.76
C GLY A 99 -4.21 1.64 15.46
N VAL A 100 -4.94 2.36 14.62
CA VAL A 100 -5.30 1.90 13.27
C VAL A 100 -4.21 2.31 12.28
N VAL A 101 -3.87 1.43 11.34
CA VAL A 101 -3.02 1.75 10.18
C VAL A 101 -3.75 1.36 8.90
N GLU A 102 -3.85 2.28 7.96
CA GLU A 102 -4.36 2.02 6.62
C GLU A 102 -3.20 1.79 5.64
N ILE A 103 -3.34 0.80 4.77
CA ILE A 103 -2.55 0.71 3.54
C ILE A 103 -3.34 1.46 2.48
N VAL A 104 -2.97 2.73 2.26
CA VAL A 104 -3.73 3.66 1.41
C VAL A 104 -3.48 3.38 -0.06
N TYR A 105 -2.22 3.12 -0.41
CA TYR A 105 -1.87 2.66 -1.75
C TYR A 105 -0.91 1.50 -1.70
N PHE A 106 -1.10 0.59 -2.64
CA PHE A 106 -0.20 -0.53 -2.86
C PHE A 106 -0.24 -0.92 -4.33
N GLY A 107 0.94 -1.05 -4.93
CA GLY A 107 1.01 -1.57 -6.28
C GLY A 107 2.42 -1.69 -6.83
N LEU A 108 2.51 -2.32 -7.99
CA LEU A 108 3.75 -2.46 -8.76
C LEU A 108 3.60 -1.78 -10.11
N LEU A 109 4.71 -1.23 -10.58
CA LEU A 109 4.87 -0.85 -11.97
C LEU A 109 4.65 -2.08 -12.87
N PRO A 110 3.99 -1.94 -14.03
CA PRO A 110 3.63 -3.06 -14.90
C PRO A 110 4.80 -4.00 -15.23
N ALA A 111 5.98 -3.43 -15.48
CA ALA A 111 7.18 -4.17 -15.85
C ALA A 111 7.70 -5.16 -14.78
N PHE A 112 7.31 -4.97 -13.51
CA PHE A 112 7.80 -5.74 -12.36
C PHE A 112 6.79 -6.76 -11.83
N ARG A 113 5.61 -6.86 -12.45
CA ARG A 113 4.57 -7.83 -12.10
C ARG A 113 4.99 -9.24 -12.50
N GLY A 114 4.47 -10.25 -11.79
CA GLY A 114 4.81 -11.67 -12.02
C GLY A 114 6.19 -12.10 -11.49
N ARG A 115 6.93 -11.22 -10.80
CA ARG A 115 8.30 -11.48 -10.29
C ARG A 115 8.38 -11.79 -8.79
N ARG A 116 7.26 -12.16 -8.16
CA ARG A 116 7.09 -12.34 -6.69
C ARG A 116 7.28 -11.08 -5.83
N ILE A 117 7.66 -9.94 -6.41
CA ILE A 117 7.89 -8.67 -5.70
C ILE A 117 6.63 -8.20 -4.94
N GLY A 118 5.43 -8.35 -5.52
CA GLY A 118 4.20 -7.80 -4.92
C GLY A 118 3.81 -8.46 -3.61
N GLY A 119 3.90 -9.79 -3.54
CA GLY A 119 3.65 -10.52 -2.29
C GLY A 119 4.68 -10.15 -1.21
N HIS A 120 5.95 -10.03 -1.58
CA HIS A 120 7.02 -9.65 -0.68
C HIS A 120 6.87 -8.20 -0.18
N LEU A 121 6.58 -7.25 -1.06
CA LEU A 121 6.34 -5.85 -0.71
C LEU A 121 5.14 -5.69 0.22
N LEU A 122 4.02 -6.36 -0.06
CA LEU A 122 2.85 -6.32 0.81
C LEU A 122 3.15 -6.95 2.17
N THR A 123 3.88 -8.07 2.21
CA THR A 123 4.32 -8.71 3.46
C THR A 123 5.18 -7.76 4.29
N TRP A 124 6.18 -7.15 3.66
CA TRP A 124 7.07 -6.20 4.31
C TRP A 124 6.30 -4.98 4.82
N GLY A 125 5.52 -4.33 3.97
CA GLY A 125 4.76 -3.15 4.33
C GLY A 125 3.72 -3.41 5.43
N THR A 126 3.06 -4.58 5.41
CA THR A 126 2.15 -4.98 6.50
C THR A 126 2.89 -5.22 7.81
N SER A 127 4.08 -5.85 7.76
CA SER A 127 4.96 -5.94 8.93
C SER A 127 5.35 -4.55 9.46
N ARG A 128 5.63 -3.59 8.55
CA ARG A 128 5.90 -2.19 8.90
C ARG A 128 4.68 -1.49 9.51
N ALA A 129 3.47 -1.82 9.08
CA ALA A 129 2.26 -1.28 9.70
C ALA A 129 2.11 -1.73 11.16
N TRP A 130 2.47 -2.97 11.48
CA TRP A 130 2.37 -3.52 12.83
C TRP A 130 3.39 -2.95 13.83
N ASP A 131 4.59 -2.59 13.38
CA ASP A 131 5.64 -1.99 14.23
C ASP A 131 5.76 -0.46 14.04
N MET A 132 4.71 0.20 13.54
CA MET A 132 4.71 1.63 13.29
C MET A 132 4.99 2.47 14.56
N ALA A 133 4.45 2.06 15.70
CA ALA A 133 4.65 2.75 16.98
C ALA A 133 6.12 2.73 17.44
N ASP A 134 6.92 1.77 16.99
CA ASP A 134 8.36 1.71 17.30
C ASP A 134 9.14 2.82 16.57
N ARG A 135 8.63 3.26 15.40
CA ARG A 135 9.22 4.35 14.60
C ARG A 135 8.61 5.72 14.88
N TRP A 136 7.42 5.77 15.46
CA TRP A 136 6.67 6.99 15.74
C TRP A 136 6.22 6.99 17.20
N PRO A 137 7.04 7.53 18.13
CA PRO A 137 6.80 7.41 19.58
C PRO A 137 5.47 7.99 20.08
N ASP A 138 4.92 8.97 19.36
CA ASP A 138 3.64 9.60 19.71
C ASP A 138 2.41 8.74 19.32
N ARG A 139 2.64 7.55 18.73
CA ARG A 139 1.58 6.67 18.26
C ARG A 139 1.33 5.52 19.23
N VAL A 140 0.06 5.18 19.39
CA VAL A 140 -0.37 3.98 20.12
C VAL A 140 0.03 2.73 19.32
N PRO A 141 0.44 1.63 19.98
CA PRO A 141 0.69 0.36 19.31
C PRO A 141 -0.43 -0.05 18.35
N THR A 142 -0.05 -0.51 17.15
CA THR A 142 -1.01 -0.91 16.12
C THR A 142 -1.88 -2.05 16.64
N LYS A 143 -3.19 -1.89 16.52
CA LYS A 143 -4.24 -2.87 16.86
C LYS A 143 -4.95 -3.40 15.62
N ARG A 144 -4.87 -2.67 14.51
CA ARG A 144 -5.57 -3.00 13.27
C ARG A 144 -4.79 -2.48 12.08
N VAL A 145 -4.61 -3.32 11.06
CA VAL A 145 -4.16 -2.91 9.74
C VAL A 145 -5.29 -3.17 8.76
N TRP A 146 -5.66 -2.18 7.97
CA TRP A 146 -6.77 -2.32 7.02
C TRP A 146 -6.47 -1.68 5.67
N LEU A 147 -7.28 -2.05 4.68
CA LEU A 147 -7.26 -1.46 3.34
C LEU A 147 -8.60 -1.70 2.66
N HIS A 148 -8.76 -1.07 1.51
CA HIS A 148 -9.83 -1.40 0.58
C HIS A 148 -9.27 -1.59 -0.83
N THR A 149 -9.97 -2.42 -1.61
CA THR A 149 -9.68 -2.66 -3.03
C THR A 149 -10.99 -2.84 -3.76
N CYS A 150 -11.05 -2.49 -5.04
CA CYS A 150 -12.28 -2.53 -5.82
C CYS A 150 -12.16 -3.36 -7.09
N SER A 151 -13.29 -3.62 -7.74
CA SER A 151 -13.37 -4.41 -8.98
C SER A 151 -12.69 -3.73 -10.19
N LYS A 152 -12.27 -2.47 -10.05
CA LYS A 152 -11.46 -1.74 -11.04
C LYS A 152 -9.95 -1.91 -10.83
N ASP A 153 -9.53 -2.40 -9.67
CA ASP A 153 -8.12 -2.70 -9.41
C ASP A 153 -7.65 -3.92 -10.20
N GLY A 154 -6.34 -4.18 -10.18
CA GLY A 154 -5.76 -5.34 -10.85
C GLY A 154 -6.43 -6.67 -10.43
N PRO A 155 -6.61 -7.62 -11.37
CA PRO A 155 -7.43 -8.84 -11.15
C PRO A 155 -6.91 -9.76 -10.03
N TYR A 156 -5.68 -9.54 -9.57
CA TYR A 156 -5.03 -10.31 -8.50
C TYR A 156 -5.00 -9.59 -7.15
N ALA A 157 -5.52 -8.36 -7.06
CA ALA A 157 -5.41 -7.52 -5.85
C ALA A 157 -6.07 -8.19 -4.64
N LEU A 158 -7.37 -8.49 -4.72
CA LEU A 158 -8.14 -9.13 -3.65
C LEU A 158 -7.51 -10.45 -3.17
N ASP A 159 -7.12 -11.31 -4.10
CA ASP A 159 -6.48 -12.60 -3.79
C ASP A 159 -5.10 -12.43 -3.15
N ASN A 160 -4.34 -11.41 -3.55
CA ASN A 160 -3.05 -11.14 -2.93
C ASN A 160 -3.22 -10.77 -1.45
N TYR A 161 -4.17 -9.89 -1.13
CA TYR A 161 -4.48 -9.49 0.26
C TYR A 161 -4.94 -10.69 1.10
N ARG A 162 -5.90 -11.48 0.59
CA ARG A 162 -6.40 -12.68 1.28
C ARG A 162 -5.29 -13.66 1.59
N ARG A 163 -4.40 -13.93 0.64
CA ARG A 163 -3.28 -14.84 0.88
C ARG A 163 -2.29 -14.28 1.92
N ARG A 164 -2.23 -12.96 2.12
CA ARG A 164 -1.44 -12.33 3.20
C ARG A 164 -2.16 -12.31 4.55
N GLY A 165 -3.33 -12.94 4.65
CA GLY A 165 -4.09 -13.09 5.89
C GLY A 165 -5.05 -11.93 6.18
N PHE A 166 -5.26 -11.03 5.24
CA PHE A 166 -6.34 -10.05 5.35
C PHE A 166 -7.70 -10.74 5.15
N ARG A 167 -8.64 -10.50 6.07
CA ARG A 167 -10.03 -10.96 5.96
C ARG A 167 -10.94 -9.83 5.53
N VAL A 168 -11.91 -10.14 4.67
CA VAL A 168 -12.97 -9.18 4.30
C VAL A 168 -13.86 -8.94 5.52
N PHE A 169 -14.08 -7.68 5.86
CA PHE A 169 -15.00 -7.30 6.95
C PHE A 169 -16.19 -6.46 6.47
N ASP A 170 -16.11 -5.86 5.28
CA ASP A 170 -17.20 -5.11 4.65
C ASP A 170 -17.10 -5.20 3.12
N VAL A 171 -18.26 -5.14 2.44
CA VAL A 171 -18.39 -5.16 0.98
C VAL A 171 -19.43 -4.14 0.56
N LYS A 172 -19.05 -3.21 -0.33
CA LYS A 172 -19.92 -2.16 -0.86
C LYS A 172 -20.05 -2.29 -2.36
N THR A 173 -21.21 -1.94 -2.89
CA THR A 173 -21.47 -1.88 -4.34
C THR A 173 -22.07 -0.53 -4.68
N ALA A 174 -21.53 0.12 -5.69
CA ALA A 174 -22.00 1.42 -6.19
C ALA A 174 -21.92 1.46 -7.72
N ASP A 175 -22.84 2.18 -8.35
CA ASP A 175 -22.77 2.46 -9.79
C ASP A 175 -22.01 3.76 -10.02
N GLU A 176 -20.99 3.72 -10.88
CA GLU A 176 -20.18 4.88 -11.26
C GLU A 176 -20.41 5.18 -12.75
N GLU A 177 -20.52 6.46 -13.11
CA GLU A 177 -20.77 6.91 -14.50
C GLU A 177 -19.55 6.83 -15.43
#